data_AF-X1A9Z1-F1
#
_entry.id   AF-X1A9Z1-F1
#
_cell.length_a   1.000
_cell.length_b   1.000
_cell.length_c   1.000
_cell.angle_alpha   90.00
_cell.angle_beta   90.00
_cell.angle_gamma   90.00
#
_symmetry.space_group_name_H-M   'P 1'
#
loop_
_entity.id
_entity.type
_entity.pdbx_description
1 polymer ?
#
loop_
_entity_poly.entity_id
_entity_poly.type
_entity_poly.pdbx_seq_one_letter_code
_entity_poly.pdbx_strand_id
1 'polypeptide(L)'
;EASVLPLAGLTALQALQLAKVKAGDRVFIQAGAGGVGHIAVQLAKLKGAIVITTAEKHNHAFLAELGADQCIDFRSADFTEVITEQVDVVIDLIGAQVGIKSLVVLAENGCMVSVPTISAKRSYCRRRRTTKASIRYGGEI
;
A
#
# COMPACT_ATOMS: atom_id res chain seq x y z
N GLU A 1 -25.29 2.91 1.84
CA GLU A 1 -23.87 2.48 1.94
C GLU A 1 -23.52 1.22 1.12
N ALA A 2 -24.47 0.41 0.68
CA ALA A 2 -24.23 -0.82 -0.10
C ALA A 2 -23.63 -0.63 -1.52
N SER A 3 -23.58 0.60 -2.04
CA SER A 3 -23.04 0.90 -3.38
C SER A 3 -21.54 1.22 -3.41
N VAL A 4 -20.93 1.57 -2.27
CA VAL A 4 -19.50 1.92 -2.19
C VAL A 4 -18.62 0.71 -1.86
N LEU A 5 -19.14 -0.20 -1.05
CA LEU A 5 -18.45 -1.45 -0.67
C LEU A 5 -18.05 -2.33 -1.86
N PRO A 6 -18.88 -2.52 -2.90
CA PRO A 6 -18.49 -3.34 -4.05
C PRO A 6 -17.26 -2.77 -4.76
N LEU A 7 -17.25 -1.45 -5.02
CA LEU A 7 -16.14 -0.82 -5.74
C LEU A 7 -14.88 -0.77 -4.88
N ALA A 8 -14.96 -0.20 -3.67
CA ALA A 8 -13.80 -0.05 -2.81
C ALA A 8 -13.20 -1.40 -2.38
N GLY A 9 -14.06 -2.39 -2.11
CA GLY A 9 -13.64 -3.74 -1.78
C GLY A 9 -13.02 -4.47 -2.97
N LEU A 10 -13.60 -4.34 -4.18
CA LEU A 10 -12.99 -4.90 -5.39
C LEU A 10 -11.64 -4.25 -5.69
N THR A 11 -11.52 -2.93 -5.55
CA THR A 11 -10.24 -2.23 -5.73
C THR A 11 -9.17 -2.74 -4.76
N ALA A 12 -9.51 -2.86 -3.47
CA ALA A 12 -8.60 -3.41 -2.46
C ALA A 12 -8.17 -4.84 -2.80
N LEU A 13 -9.15 -5.69 -3.15
CA LEU A 13 -8.91 -7.09 -3.49
C LEU A 13 -8.03 -7.24 -4.73
N GLN A 14 -8.37 -6.53 -5.81
CA GLN A 14 -7.61 -6.55 -7.06
C GLN A 14 -6.19 -6.03 -6.86
N ALA A 15 -5.99 -4.97 -6.09
CA ALA A 15 -4.66 -4.44 -5.79
C ALA A 15 -3.77 -5.48 -5.08
N LEU A 16 -4.31 -6.16 -4.05
CA LEU A 16 -3.58 -7.20 -3.33
C LEU A 16 -3.32 -8.44 -4.21
N GLN A 17 -4.24 -8.81 -5.09
CA GLN A 17 -4.07 -9.90 -6.05
C GLN A 17 -3.01 -9.58 -7.11
N LEU A 18 -3.01 -8.36 -7.66
CA LEU A 18 -2.00 -7.89 -8.60
C LEU A 18 -0.60 -7.86 -7.98
N ALA A 19 -0.51 -7.44 -6.71
CA ALA A 19 0.71 -7.49 -5.92
C ALA A 19 1.16 -8.91 -5.55
N LYS A 20 0.27 -9.91 -5.68
CA LYS A 20 0.50 -11.31 -5.31
C LYS A 20 0.92 -11.49 -3.84
N VAL A 21 0.28 -10.74 -2.94
CA VAL A 21 0.55 -10.79 -1.48
C VAL A 21 0.41 -12.22 -0.94
N LYS A 22 1.39 -12.64 -0.15
CA LYS A 22 1.47 -13.92 0.56
C LYS A 22 1.56 -13.72 2.07
N ALA A 23 1.36 -14.81 2.80
CA ALA A 23 1.61 -14.83 4.23
C ALA A 23 3.09 -14.54 4.52
N GLY A 24 3.35 -13.72 5.52
CA GLY A 24 4.69 -13.27 5.90
C GLY A 24 5.20 -12.03 5.14
N ASP A 25 4.57 -11.64 4.03
CA ASP A 25 4.95 -10.42 3.31
C ASP A 25 4.73 -9.18 4.19
N ARG A 26 5.65 -8.24 4.13
CA ARG A 26 5.50 -6.90 4.71
C ARG A 26 4.77 -6.02 3.70
N VAL A 27 3.53 -5.66 4.01
CA VAL A 27 2.65 -4.91 3.12
C VAL A 27 2.45 -3.50 3.67
N PHE A 28 2.90 -2.50 2.91
CA PHE A 28 2.67 -1.10 3.21
C PHE A 28 1.46 -0.57 2.44
N ILE A 29 0.41 -0.17 3.16
CA ILE A 29 -0.84 0.35 2.59
C ILE A 29 -0.96 1.83 2.94
N GLN A 30 -0.94 2.69 1.93
CA GLN A 30 -1.11 4.12 2.16
C GLN A 30 -2.57 4.50 2.38
N ALA A 31 -2.82 5.54 3.17
CA ALA A 31 -4.17 6.03 3.48
C ALA A 31 -5.09 4.94 4.05
N GLY A 32 -4.63 4.26 5.11
CA GLY A 32 -5.32 3.13 5.73
C GLY A 32 -6.72 3.43 6.22
N ALA A 33 -7.00 4.64 6.69
CA ALA A 33 -8.34 5.03 7.13
C ALA A 33 -9.29 5.42 5.98
N GLY A 34 -8.81 5.44 4.73
CA GLY A 34 -9.62 5.79 3.57
C GLY A 34 -10.57 4.68 3.12
N GLY A 35 -11.44 4.97 2.15
CA GLY A 35 -12.49 4.05 1.70
C GLY A 35 -11.97 2.70 1.17
N VAL A 36 -10.82 2.68 0.50
CA VAL A 36 -10.16 1.43 0.03
C VAL A 36 -9.18 0.90 1.07
N GLY A 37 -8.47 1.79 1.77
CA GLY A 37 -7.38 1.45 2.68
C GLY A 37 -7.80 0.52 3.81
N HIS A 38 -8.94 0.79 4.46
CA HIS A 38 -9.34 0.03 5.65
C HIS A 38 -9.80 -1.38 5.28
N ILE A 39 -10.32 -1.56 4.06
CA ILE A 39 -10.65 -2.88 3.50
C ILE A 39 -9.36 -3.62 3.12
N ALA A 40 -8.40 -2.92 2.49
CA ALA A 40 -7.12 -3.49 2.12
C ALA A 40 -6.31 -3.97 3.34
N VAL A 41 -6.34 -3.23 4.46
CA VAL A 41 -5.72 -3.63 5.74
C VAL A 41 -6.27 -4.96 6.22
N GLN A 42 -7.60 -5.09 6.29
CA GLN A 42 -8.25 -6.33 6.72
C GLN A 42 -7.90 -7.50 5.78
N LEU A 43 -8.01 -7.29 4.46
CA LEU A 43 -7.72 -8.34 3.47
C LEU A 43 -6.24 -8.77 3.50
N ALA A 44 -5.31 -7.84 3.68
CA ALA A 44 -3.89 -8.15 3.82
C ALA A 44 -3.63 -8.93 5.12
N LYS A 45 -4.23 -8.52 6.24
CA LYS A 45 -4.09 -9.23 7.51
C LYS A 45 -4.66 -10.64 7.45
N LEU A 46 -5.83 -10.82 6.84
CA LEU A 46 -6.45 -12.14 6.61
C LEU A 46 -5.58 -13.06 5.75
N LYS A 47 -4.70 -12.51 4.89
CA LYS A 47 -3.71 -13.28 4.13
C LYS A 47 -2.47 -13.67 4.95
N GLY A 48 -2.39 -13.25 6.22
CA GLY A 48 -1.23 -13.49 7.09
C GLY A 48 -0.05 -12.56 6.81
N ALA A 49 -0.28 -11.41 6.17
CA ALA A 49 0.74 -10.40 5.96
C ALA A 49 0.98 -9.56 7.24
N ILE A 50 2.16 -8.93 7.30
CA ILE A 50 2.50 -7.90 8.29
C ILE A 50 2.09 -6.56 7.68
N VAL A 51 1.13 -5.87 8.29
CA VAL A 51 0.48 -4.70 7.69
C VAL A 51 1.00 -3.41 8.33
N ILE A 52 1.62 -2.57 7.51
CA ILE A 52 2.04 -1.21 7.87
C ILE A 52 1.13 -0.24 7.13
N THR A 53 0.64 0.81 7.79
CA THR A 53 -0.22 1.78 7.13
C THR A 53 0.01 3.22 7.59
N THR A 54 -0.36 4.18 6.75
CA THR A 54 -0.40 5.61 7.11
C THR A 54 -1.82 6.08 7.36
N ALA A 55 -2.02 6.79 8.47
CA ALA A 55 -3.27 7.48 8.79
C ALA A 55 -3.03 8.52 9.88
N GLU A 56 -3.94 9.48 10.02
CA GLU A 56 -3.89 10.42 11.14
C GLU A 56 -4.01 9.68 12.48
N LYS A 57 -3.35 10.22 13.51
CA LYS A 57 -3.27 9.59 14.85
C LYS A 57 -4.62 9.15 15.43
N HIS A 58 -5.70 9.89 15.18
CA HIS A 58 -7.04 9.56 15.69
C HIS A 58 -7.61 8.26 15.09
N ASN A 59 -7.12 7.80 13.93
CA ASN A 59 -7.55 6.56 13.29
C ASN A 59 -6.69 5.34 13.66
N HIS A 60 -5.64 5.50 14.46
CA HIS A 60 -4.69 4.41 14.74
C HIS A 60 -5.34 3.27 15.52
N ALA A 61 -6.19 3.57 16.50
CA ALA A 61 -6.92 2.56 17.25
C ALA A 61 -7.85 1.74 16.33
N PHE A 62 -8.61 2.43 15.49
CA PHE A 62 -9.47 1.79 14.49
C PHE A 62 -8.67 0.86 13.55
N LEU A 63 -7.53 1.31 13.03
CA LEU A 63 -6.74 0.49 12.11
C LEU A 63 -6.05 -0.69 12.80
N ALA A 64 -5.66 -0.53 14.06
CA ALA A 64 -5.12 -1.63 14.87
C ALA A 64 -6.20 -2.71 15.10
N GLU A 65 -7.45 -2.33 15.38
CA GLU A 65 -8.58 -3.26 15.48
C GLU A 65 -8.83 -4.02 14.16
N LEU A 66 -8.64 -3.35 13.02
CA LEU A 66 -8.73 -3.97 11.69
C LEU A 66 -7.53 -4.86 11.33
N GLY A 67 -6.48 -4.87 12.16
CA GLY A 67 -5.32 -5.74 11.99
C GLY A 67 -4.07 -5.09 11.43
N ALA A 68 -3.96 -3.77 11.42
CA ALA A 68 -2.70 -3.09 11.15
C ALA A 68 -1.69 -3.38 12.28
N ASP A 69 -0.51 -3.88 11.92
CA ASP A 69 0.59 -4.13 12.85
C ASP A 69 1.35 -2.85 13.23
N GLN A 70 1.37 -1.88 12.31
CA GLN A 70 1.98 -0.58 12.54
C GLN A 70 1.18 0.54 11.84
N CYS A 71 0.84 1.59 12.58
CA CYS A 71 0.21 2.79 12.05
C CYS A 71 1.17 3.99 12.16
N ILE A 72 1.38 4.69 11.05
CA ILE A 72 2.26 5.86 10.95
C ILE A 72 1.40 7.11 10.80
N ASP A 73 1.59 8.07 11.71
CA ASP A 73 0.99 9.39 11.59
C ASP A 73 1.76 10.25 10.59
N PHE A 74 1.21 10.35 9.38
CA PHE A 74 1.82 11.08 8.27
C PHE A 74 1.94 12.59 8.52
N ARG A 75 1.24 13.14 9.53
CA ARG A 75 1.38 14.55 9.93
C ARG A 75 2.57 14.79 10.86
N SER A 76 2.97 13.76 11.59
CA SER A 76 3.99 13.86 12.64
C SER A 76 5.35 13.33 12.20
N ALA A 77 5.39 12.37 11.27
CA ALA A 77 6.62 11.74 10.82
C ALA A 77 6.57 11.35 9.35
N ASP A 78 7.76 11.30 8.75
CA ASP A 78 7.96 10.78 7.41
C ASP A 78 8.02 9.25 7.43
N PHE A 79 7.16 8.59 6.64
CA PHE A 79 7.10 7.13 6.63
C PHE A 79 8.42 6.49 6.18
N THR A 80 9.24 7.19 5.37
CA THR A 80 10.53 6.66 4.94
C THR A 80 11.57 6.60 6.04
N GLU A 81 11.39 7.35 7.12
CA GLU A 81 12.27 7.33 8.30
C GLU A 81 11.76 6.33 9.35
N VAL A 82 10.43 6.14 9.41
CA VAL A 82 9.79 5.23 10.37
C VAL A 82 9.86 3.78 9.93
N ILE A 83 9.78 3.51 8.62
CA ILE A 83 9.88 2.15 8.07
C ILE A 83 11.37 1.79 7.96
N THR A 84 11.89 1.10 8.97
CA THR A 84 13.30 0.70 9.06
C THR A 84 13.62 -0.57 8.28
N GLU A 85 12.66 -1.47 8.16
CA GLU A 85 12.77 -2.70 7.38
C GLU A 85 12.03 -2.54 6.06
N GLN A 86 12.70 -2.89 4.96
CA GLN A 86 12.11 -2.82 3.63
C GLN A 86 10.81 -3.64 3.54
N VAL A 87 9.88 -3.15 2.71
CA VAL A 87 8.56 -3.77 2.52
C VAL A 87 8.52 -4.53 1.21
N ASP A 88 7.90 -5.71 1.21
CA ASP A 88 7.79 -6.56 0.02
C ASP A 88 6.73 -6.01 -0.95
N VAL A 89 5.67 -5.40 -0.41
CA VAL A 89 4.55 -4.88 -1.18
C VAL A 89 4.18 -3.48 -0.74
N VAL A 90 3.95 -2.60 -1.71
CA VAL A 90 3.33 -1.28 -1.50
C VAL A 90 2.00 -1.22 -2.25
N ILE A 91 0.93 -0.90 -1.52
CA ILE A 91 -0.37 -0.51 -2.08
C ILE A 91 -0.51 1.01 -1.94
N ASP A 92 -0.27 1.69 -3.05
CA ASP A 92 -0.34 3.14 -3.15
C ASP A 92 -1.76 3.58 -3.54
N LEU A 93 -2.43 4.22 -2.59
CA LEU A 93 -3.77 4.79 -2.73
C LEU A 93 -3.76 6.33 -2.82
N ILE A 94 -2.58 6.97 -2.74
CA ILE A 94 -2.43 8.43 -2.72
C ILE A 94 -1.90 8.94 -4.06
N GLY A 95 -0.88 8.28 -4.60
CA GLY A 95 -0.20 8.64 -5.83
C GLY A 95 0.78 9.80 -5.65
N ALA A 96 1.05 10.47 -6.77
CA ALA A 96 1.93 11.62 -6.90
C ALA A 96 3.31 11.38 -6.27
N GLN A 97 3.83 12.38 -5.55
CA GLN A 97 5.14 12.27 -4.90
C GLN A 97 5.15 11.25 -3.77
N VAL A 98 4.01 11.02 -3.12
CA VAL A 98 3.88 10.07 -2.01
C VAL A 98 4.03 8.62 -2.52
N GLY A 99 3.43 8.32 -3.67
CA GLY A 99 3.64 7.04 -4.37
C GLY A 99 5.09 6.85 -4.80
N ILE A 100 5.70 7.84 -5.46
CA ILE A 100 7.11 7.78 -5.89
C ILE A 100 8.05 7.57 -4.69
N LYS A 101 7.80 8.27 -3.58
CA LYS A 101 8.61 8.17 -2.36
C LYS A 101 8.52 6.79 -1.72
N SER A 102 7.44 6.04 -1.95
CA SER A 102 7.30 4.67 -1.44
C SER A 102 8.30 3.70 -2.05
N LEU A 103 8.91 4.03 -3.19
CA LEU A 103 9.99 3.23 -3.77
C LEU A 103 11.25 3.20 -2.89
N VAL A 104 11.42 4.15 -1.97
CA VAL A 104 12.55 4.21 -1.04
C VAL A 104 12.50 3.09 -0.01
N VAL A 105 11.29 2.70 0.41
CA VAL A 105 11.08 1.66 1.43
C VAL A 105 10.81 0.29 0.81
N LEU A 106 10.64 0.21 -0.51
CA LEU A 106 10.34 -1.02 -1.22
C LEU A 106 11.58 -1.91 -1.34
N ALA A 107 11.41 -3.20 -1.02
CA ALA A 107 12.42 -4.22 -1.21
C ALA A 107 12.90 -4.32 -2.67
N GLU A 108 14.13 -4.79 -2.86
CA GLU A 108 14.77 -4.94 -4.18
C GLU A 108 13.94 -5.77 -5.18
N ASN A 109 13.24 -6.80 -4.69
CA ASN A 109 12.31 -7.63 -5.48
C ASN A 109 10.84 -7.37 -5.14
N GLY A 110 10.57 -6.23 -4.48
CA GLY A 110 9.25 -5.85 -4.06
C GLY A 110 8.35 -5.42 -5.22
N CYS A 111 7.04 -5.40 -4.94
CA CYS A 111 6.03 -4.98 -5.90
C CYS A 111 5.26 -3.77 -5.37
N MET A 112 5.13 -2.74 -6.20
CA MET A 112 4.25 -1.62 -5.92
C MET A 112 3.06 -1.65 -6.88
N VAL A 113 1.86 -1.54 -6.32
CA VAL A 113 0.61 -1.34 -7.05
C VAL A 113 0.10 0.06 -6.72
N SER A 114 0.02 0.91 -7.74
CA SER A 114 -0.54 2.27 -7.61
C SER A 114 -1.91 2.31 -8.24
N VAL A 115 -2.91 2.66 -7.44
CA VAL A 115 -4.32 2.74 -7.84
C VAL A 115 -4.65 4.07 -8.55
N PRO A 116 -4.13 5.24 -8.13
CA PRO A 116 -4.44 6.51 -8.81
C PRO A 116 -3.79 6.63 -10.20
N THR A 117 -4.62 6.61 -11.26
CA THR A 117 -4.18 6.63 -12.67
C THR A 117 -3.41 7.90 -13.06
N ILE A 118 -3.67 9.05 -12.41
CA ILE A 118 -3.04 10.34 -12.79
C ILE A 118 -1.53 10.37 -12.53
N SER A 119 -1.02 9.47 -11.69
CA SER A 119 0.41 9.35 -11.38
C SER A 119 1.10 8.17 -12.07
N ALA A 120 0.36 7.38 -12.87
CA ALA A 120 0.90 6.20 -13.54
C ALA A 120 2.01 6.53 -14.54
N LYS A 121 1.95 7.69 -15.22
CA LYS A 121 2.99 8.09 -16.19
C LYS A 121 4.29 8.58 -15.53
N ARG A 122 4.28 8.94 -14.24
CA ARG A 122 5.44 9.59 -13.56
C ARG A 122 6.22 8.65 -12.64
N SER A 123 5.65 7.50 -12.30
CA SER A 123 6.27 6.48 -11.44
C SER A 123 7.28 5.57 -12.16
N TYR A 124 7.78 5.98 -13.33
CA TYR A 124 8.78 5.23 -14.11
C TYR A 124 10.10 5.11 -13.34
N CYS A 125 10.31 3.96 -12.70
CA CYS A 125 11.57 3.63 -12.04
C CYS A 125 12.65 3.34 -13.10
N ARG A 126 13.51 4.34 -13.38
CA ARG A 126 14.78 4.11 -14.08
C ARG A 126 15.88 3.85 -13.05
N ARG A 127 16.10 2.59 -12.69
CA ARG A 127 17.37 2.15 -12.10
C ARG A 127 17.84 0.88 -12.79
N ARG A 128 18.66 1.04 -13.83
CA ARG A 128 19.36 -0.08 -14.49
C ARG A 128 20.55 -0.49 -13.62
N ARG A 129 20.45 -1.64 -12.95
CA ARG A 129 21.26 -2.84 -13.19
C ARG A 129 20.90 -3.85 -12.07
N THR A 130 20.32 -4.97 -12.51
CA THR A 130 20.29 -6.27 -11.82
C THR A 130 19.47 -6.44 -10.55
N THR A 131 18.16 -6.18 -10.58
CA THR A 131 17.09 -6.87 -9.80
C THR A 131 15.74 -6.19 -10.07
N LYS A 132 14.65 -6.95 -10.19
CA LYS A 132 13.37 -6.52 -10.79
C LYS A 132 12.36 -6.11 -9.71
N ALA A 133 12.40 -4.87 -9.23
CA ALA A 133 11.21 -4.24 -8.68
C ALA A 133 10.22 -3.99 -9.83
N SER A 134 9.00 -4.51 -9.73
CA SER A 134 7.98 -4.38 -10.79
C SER A 134 6.81 -3.52 -10.32
N ILE A 135 6.51 -2.47 -11.08
CA ILE A 135 5.34 -1.62 -10.87
C ILE A 135 4.22 -2.18 -11.74
N ARG A 136 3.08 -2.50 -11.14
CA ARG A 136 1.89 -2.99 -11.84
C ARG A 136 0.79 -1.95 -11.76
N TYR A 137 0.24 -1.59 -12.91
CA TYR A 137 -0.87 -0.66 -13.00
C TYR A 137 -2.20 -1.43 -13.07
N GLY A 138 -3.17 -1.04 -12.25
CA GLY A 138 -4.51 -1.63 -12.22
C GLY A 138 -5.42 -1.06 -13.30
N GLY A 139 -4.99 -1.08 -14.56
CA GLY A 139 -5.71 -0.44 -15.66
C GLY A 139 -5.75 -1.30 -16.92
N GLU A 140 -6.55 -2.36 -16.90
CA GLU A 140 -7.29 -2.88 -18.06
C GLU A 140 -8.58 -3.50 -17.51
N ILE A 141 -9.70 -2.79 -17.69
CA ILE A 141 -11.05 -3.36 -17.78
C ILE A 141 -11.47 -3.19 -19.24
#